data_AF-A0A9P6EGJ4-F1
#
_entry.id   AF-A0A9P6EGJ4-F1
#
_cell.length_a   1.000
_cell.length_b   1.000
_cell.length_c   1.000
_cell.angle_alpha   90.00
_cell.angle_beta   90.00
_cell.angle_gamma   90.00
#
_symmetry.space_group_name_H-M   'P 1'
#
loop_
_entity.id
_entity.type
_entity.pdbx_description
1 polymer ?
#
loop_
_entity_poly.entity_id
_entity_poly.type
_entity_poly.pdbx_seq_one_letter_code
_entity_poly.pdbx_strand_id
1 'polypeptide(L)'
;MVFRLPSHLESLVPAPSQQHPQPSPWRGSFLVSGMRASDRNSSQQLSVTAVETDGENRASQWPDKFHVRVLYDQPVLRQFEMWMGSTNPPLPLCTFMPNRLRDTDQNTTNKTNFRSLAAYLFSQQLIAVANWDSDTFPGAGIIIYPAQNTSAVLVGAIFFDSGFPDFVGGTPTPITSGPSSIMQPSRRSLYEPRISSTGGYVSSSRHHPTLLPSHDSGPTSPREQPIAAHNRHGDYRYMMTMPPHPTYGVSQPSTAEAWTHTQADDGGSHSGFPMSHNQAFP
;
A
#
# COMPACT_ATOMS: atom_id res chain seq x y z
N MET A 1 -12.16 44.75 -18.90
CA MET A 1 -11.47 44.74 -17.59
C MET A 1 -10.41 43.65 -17.66
N VAL A 2 -9.13 44.03 -17.69
CA VAL A 2 -8.00 43.09 -17.81
C VAL A 2 -7.53 42.73 -16.41
N PHE A 3 -7.76 41.49 -15.98
CA PHE A 3 -7.22 40.97 -14.73
C PHE A 3 -5.73 40.64 -14.94
N ARG A 4 -4.84 41.46 -14.37
CA ARG A 4 -3.41 41.13 -14.25
C ARG A 4 -3.22 40.35 -12.95
N LEU A 5 -2.83 39.09 -13.06
CA LEU A 5 -2.43 38.28 -11.90
C LEU A 5 -1.15 38.87 -11.28
N PRO A 6 -1.08 39.06 -9.95
CA PRO A 6 0.14 39.55 -9.29
C PRO A 6 1.29 38.54 -9.43
N SER A 7 2.39 38.94 -10.06
CA SER A 7 3.58 38.12 -10.34
C SER A 7 4.51 37.90 -9.13
N HIS A 8 4.02 38.08 -7.90
CA HIS A 8 4.85 38.03 -6.69
C HIS A 8 4.96 36.63 -6.05
N LEU A 9 4.33 35.60 -6.63
CA LEU A 9 4.37 34.23 -6.10
C LEU A 9 5.55 33.38 -6.61
N GLU A 10 6.37 33.90 -7.52
CA GLU A 10 7.56 33.17 -8.03
C GLU A 10 8.71 33.09 -7.00
N SER A 11 8.61 33.82 -5.87
CA SER A 11 9.65 33.86 -4.84
C SER A 11 9.62 32.70 -3.83
N LEU A 12 8.69 31.73 -3.99
CA LEU A 12 8.57 30.61 -3.04
C LEU A 12 9.44 29.39 -3.39
N VAL A 13 10.09 29.40 -4.56
CA VAL A 13 11.08 28.38 -4.89
C VAL A 13 12.44 28.87 -4.39
N PRO A 14 13.08 28.18 -3.42
CA PRO A 14 14.42 28.54 -2.97
C PRO A 14 15.35 28.61 -4.18
N ALA A 15 16.25 29.59 -4.18
CA ALA A 15 17.28 29.69 -5.20
C ALA A 15 17.98 28.33 -5.36
N PRO A 16 18.38 27.91 -6.57
CA PRO A 16 19.00 26.59 -6.79
C PRO A 16 20.18 26.29 -5.85
N SER A 17 20.92 27.32 -5.41
CA SER A 17 22.01 27.21 -4.43
C SER A 17 21.57 26.88 -2.99
N GLN A 18 20.28 27.07 -2.67
CA GLN A 18 19.69 26.79 -1.35
C GLN A 18 18.89 25.47 -1.33
N GLN A 19 18.79 24.79 -2.47
CA GLN A 19 18.11 23.50 -2.55
C GLN A 19 19.02 22.42 -1.95
N HIS A 20 18.65 21.96 -0.75
CA HIS A 20 19.32 20.83 -0.12
C HIS A 20 18.92 19.55 -0.87
N PRO A 21 19.87 18.62 -1.14
CA PRO A 21 19.54 17.32 -1.70
C PRO A 21 18.52 16.63 -0.79
N GLN A 22 17.30 16.45 -1.29
CA GLN A 22 16.31 15.68 -0.53
C GLN A 22 16.72 14.21 -0.55
N PRO A 23 16.61 13.52 0.61
CA PRO A 23 16.88 12.09 0.64
C PRO A 23 15.98 11.37 -0.35
N SER A 24 16.54 10.41 -1.08
CA SER A 24 15.74 9.60 -2.00
C SER A 24 14.71 8.82 -1.19
N PRO A 25 13.43 8.80 -1.60
CA PRO A 25 12.43 8.01 -0.91
C PRO A 25 12.78 6.52 -1.03
N TRP A 26 12.47 5.75 0.01
CA TRP A 26 12.66 4.30 -0.05
C TRP A 26 11.76 3.69 -1.13
N ARG A 27 12.30 2.73 -1.87
CA ARG A 27 11.58 2.01 -2.93
C ARG A 27 11.80 0.53 -2.72
N GLY A 28 10.71 -0.22 -2.65
CA GLY A 28 10.78 -1.67 -2.50
C GLY A 28 9.50 -2.34 -2.95
N SER A 29 9.23 -3.51 -2.38
CA SER A 29 8.00 -4.24 -2.68
C SER A 29 7.36 -4.88 -1.46
N PHE A 30 6.04 -4.95 -1.50
CA PHE A 30 5.24 -5.72 -0.55
C PHE A 30 4.88 -7.04 -1.21
N LEU A 31 5.20 -8.16 -0.57
CA LEU A 31 4.62 -9.45 -0.88
C LEU A 31 3.42 -9.65 0.05
N VAL A 32 2.23 -9.31 -0.46
CA VAL A 32 0.99 -9.27 0.32
C VAL A 32 0.31 -10.62 0.26
N SER A 33 0.17 -11.26 1.42
CA SER A 33 -0.53 -12.53 1.56
C SER A 33 -2.02 -12.31 1.78
N GLY A 34 -2.82 -13.00 0.98
CA GLY A 34 -4.21 -13.26 1.28
C GLY A 34 -5.19 -12.14 0.93
N MET A 35 -4.87 -11.19 0.05
CA MET A 35 -5.67 -9.99 -0.30
C MET A 35 -7.20 -10.19 -0.45
N ARG A 36 -7.65 -11.43 -0.64
CA ARG A 36 -9.06 -11.83 -0.60
C ARG A 36 -9.26 -12.87 0.50
N ALA A 37 -10.32 -12.72 1.29
CA ALA A 37 -10.69 -13.68 2.32
C ALA A 37 -10.87 -15.12 1.79
N SER A 38 -11.29 -15.27 0.53
CA SER A 38 -11.46 -16.56 -0.15
C SER A 38 -10.15 -17.23 -0.56
N ASP A 39 -9.06 -16.46 -0.68
CA ASP A 39 -7.78 -16.92 -1.23
C ASP A 39 -6.64 -16.42 -0.35
N ARG A 40 -6.62 -16.93 0.88
CA ARG A 40 -5.62 -16.56 1.91
C ARG A 40 -4.19 -16.96 1.53
N ASN A 41 -4.04 -17.94 0.64
CA ASN A 41 -2.74 -18.49 0.24
C ASN A 41 -2.15 -17.79 -0.99
N SER A 42 -2.95 -17.01 -1.71
CA SER A 42 -2.43 -16.20 -2.82
C SER A 42 -1.59 -15.05 -2.30
N SER A 43 -0.41 -14.90 -2.91
CA SER A 43 0.49 -13.79 -2.66
C SER A 43 0.55 -12.89 -3.88
N GLN A 44 0.49 -11.59 -3.66
CA GLN A 44 0.64 -10.58 -4.70
C GLN A 44 1.80 -9.67 -4.36
N GLN A 45 2.68 -9.45 -5.33
CA GLN A 45 3.77 -8.51 -5.19
C GLN A 45 3.32 -7.11 -5.64
N LEU A 46 3.51 -6.11 -4.79
CA LEU A 46 3.22 -4.71 -5.07
C LEU A 46 4.52 -3.91 -4.99
N SER A 47 4.86 -3.16 -6.02
CA SER A 47 5.99 -2.22 -5.98
C SER A 47 5.53 -0.93 -5.32
N VAL A 48 6.23 -0.52 -4.26
CA VAL A 48 5.82 0.61 -3.41
C VAL A 48 6.99 1.57 -3.18
N THR A 49 6.63 2.83 -2.96
CA THR A 49 7.53 3.89 -2.54
C THR A 49 7.06 4.38 -1.18
N ALA A 50 7.97 4.53 -0.24
CA ALA A 50 7.70 5.12 1.07
C ALA A 50 8.28 6.53 1.14
N VAL A 51 7.48 7.47 1.64
CA VAL A 51 7.92 8.80 2.01
C VAL A 51 7.76 8.90 3.52
N GLU A 52 8.87 9.12 4.21
CA GLU A 52 8.86 9.34 5.64
C GLU A 52 8.23 10.70 5.93
N THR A 53 7.29 10.72 6.87
CA THR A 53 6.52 11.92 7.21
C THR A 53 6.93 12.52 8.54
N ASP A 54 7.50 11.71 9.44
CA ASP A 54 7.90 12.15 10.77
C ASP A 54 8.96 11.19 11.34
N GLY A 55 10.17 11.68 11.66
CA GLY A 55 11.19 10.91 12.38
C GLY A 55 12.60 10.87 11.81
N GLU A 56 13.37 9.95 12.41
CA GLU A 56 14.77 9.65 12.12
C GLU A 56 14.87 8.85 10.81
N ASN A 57 15.48 9.46 9.79
CA ASN A 57 15.56 8.91 8.43
C ASN A 57 16.43 7.66 8.33
N ARG A 58 15.85 6.51 8.69
CA ARG A 58 16.46 5.18 8.63
C ARG A 58 15.91 4.36 7.47
N ALA A 59 15.28 5.01 6.50
CA ALA A 59 14.70 4.37 5.32
C ALA A 59 15.75 3.59 4.50
N SER A 60 17.04 3.96 4.58
CA SER A 60 18.16 3.22 3.98
C SER A 60 18.44 1.86 4.61
N GLN A 61 17.94 1.60 5.82
CA GLN A 61 18.10 0.33 6.55
C GLN A 61 16.93 -0.63 6.31
N TRP A 62 15.91 -0.20 5.57
CA TRP A 62 14.73 -1.02 5.31
C TRP A 62 15.03 -2.09 4.26
N PRO A 63 14.47 -3.30 4.40
CA PRO A 63 14.63 -4.35 3.40
C PRO A 63 13.98 -3.93 2.07
N ASP A 64 14.50 -4.44 0.94
CA ASP A 64 13.90 -4.21 -0.38
C ASP A 64 12.51 -4.84 -0.53
N LYS A 65 12.21 -5.85 0.29
CA LYS A 65 10.96 -6.61 0.24
C LYS A 65 10.42 -6.82 1.65
N PHE A 66 9.15 -6.46 1.84
CA PHE A 66 8.41 -6.77 3.06
C PHE A 66 7.40 -7.87 2.81
N HIS A 67 7.34 -8.85 3.71
CA HIS A 67 6.27 -9.85 3.75
C HIS A 67 5.10 -9.27 4.54
N VAL A 68 4.02 -8.91 3.83
CA VAL A 68 2.88 -8.21 4.42
C VAL A 68 1.75 -9.21 4.64
N ARG A 69 1.35 -9.39 5.90
CA ARG A 69 0.21 -10.22 6.30
C ARG A 69 -0.95 -9.34 6.75
N VAL A 70 -2.09 -9.50 6.11
CA VAL A 70 -3.34 -8.85 6.54
C VAL A 70 -3.94 -9.64 7.70
N LEU A 71 -4.38 -8.94 8.75
CA LEU A 71 -5.02 -9.56 9.92
C LEU A 71 -6.53 -9.66 9.68
N TYR A 72 -6.99 -10.82 9.21
CA TYR A 72 -8.42 -11.05 8.87
C TYR A 72 -9.32 -11.26 10.08
N ASP A 73 -8.75 -11.71 11.20
CA ASP A 73 -9.55 -12.30 12.27
C ASP A 73 -10.20 -11.24 13.17
N GLN A 74 -9.73 -9.98 13.14
CA GLN A 74 -10.25 -8.92 14.00
C GLN A 74 -10.20 -7.52 13.33
N PRO A 75 -11.30 -6.73 13.36
CA PRO A 75 -11.31 -5.35 12.90
C PRO A 75 -10.65 -4.42 13.93
N VAL A 76 -9.32 -4.43 13.97
CA VAL A 76 -8.51 -3.72 14.98
C VAL A 76 -8.13 -2.29 14.57
N LEU A 77 -8.51 -1.82 13.38
CA LEU A 77 -8.10 -0.49 12.88
C LEU A 77 -8.42 0.64 13.86
N ARG A 78 -9.68 0.71 14.34
CA ARG A 78 -10.11 1.75 15.28
C ARG A 78 -9.36 1.68 16.60
N GLN A 79 -9.14 0.47 17.13
CA GLN A 79 -8.38 0.27 18.36
C GLN A 79 -6.93 0.73 18.19
N PHE A 80 -6.34 0.41 17.05
CA PHE A 80 -5.00 0.82 16.69
C PHE A 80 -4.85 2.35 16.59
N GLU A 81 -5.80 3.04 15.93
CA GLU A 81 -5.80 4.51 15.84
C GLU A 81 -5.92 5.18 17.21
N MET A 82 -6.81 4.67 18.09
CA MET A 82 -6.93 5.18 19.46
C MET A 82 -5.65 4.95 20.27
N TRP A 83 -5.06 3.76 20.14
CA TRP A 83 -3.80 3.41 20.80
C TRP A 83 -2.66 4.33 20.33
N MET A 84 -2.55 4.57 19.02
CA MET A 84 -1.55 5.47 18.43
C MET A 84 -1.69 6.89 18.99
N GLY A 85 -2.92 7.41 19.11
CA GLY A 85 -3.18 8.73 19.70
C GLY A 85 -2.83 8.84 21.19
N SER A 86 -2.72 7.71 21.90
CA SER A 86 -2.34 7.65 23.31
C SER A 86 -0.86 7.37 23.55
N THR A 87 -0.10 7.03 22.50
CA THR A 87 1.30 6.59 22.63
C THR A 87 2.22 7.81 22.79
N ASN A 88 3.12 7.76 23.78
CA ASN A 88 4.12 8.80 24.05
C ASN A 88 5.46 8.13 24.40
N PRO A 89 6.55 8.37 23.64
CA PRO A 89 6.68 9.28 22.50
C PRO A 89 5.89 8.85 21.24
N PRO A 90 5.60 9.77 20.31
CA PRO A 90 4.93 9.42 19.06
C PRO A 90 5.79 8.44 18.25
N LEU A 91 5.15 7.47 17.60
CA LEU A 91 5.83 6.53 16.71
C LEU A 91 6.21 7.19 15.39
N PRO A 92 7.36 6.82 14.79
CA PRO A 92 7.70 7.25 13.44
C PRO A 92 6.64 6.77 12.44
N LEU A 93 6.22 7.68 11.56
CA LEU A 93 5.20 7.41 10.55
C LEU A 93 5.79 7.57 9.15
N CYS A 94 5.37 6.68 8.26
CA CYS A 94 5.65 6.78 6.83
C CYS A 94 4.38 6.64 6.00
N THR A 95 4.47 7.15 4.79
CA THR A 95 3.39 7.10 3.81
C THR A 95 3.82 6.26 2.62
N PHE A 96 3.08 5.18 2.35
CA PHE A 96 3.29 4.32 1.19
C PHE A 96 2.40 4.71 0.03
N MET A 97 2.99 4.69 -1.16
CA MET A 97 2.34 4.96 -2.44
C MET A 97 2.76 3.90 -3.47
N PRO A 98 1.94 3.62 -4.50
CA PRO A 98 2.34 2.70 -5.56
C PRO A 98 3.51 3.28 -6.35
N ASN A 99 4.58 2.50 -6.50
CA ASN A 99 5.76 2.92 -7.27
C ASN A 99 5.40 3.10 -8.76
N ARG A 100 6.00 4.09 -9.40
CA ARG A 100 5.83 4.38 -10.83
C ARG A 100 6.79 3.51 -11.63
N LEU A 101 6.26 2.41 -12.18
CA LEU A 101 7.02 1.51 -13.05
C LEU A 101 7.18 2.12 -14.45
N ARG A 102 8.25 1.73 -15.16
CA ARG A 102 8.54 2.20 -16.53
C ARG A 102 7.52 1.65 -17.54
N ASP A 103 7.12 0.40 -17.36
CA ASP A 103 6.11 -0.26 -18.18
C ASP A 103 4.71 0.20 -17.75
N THR A 104 3.93 0.71 -18.71
CA THR A 104 2.58 1.26 -18.50
C THR A 104 1.60 0.21 -18.00
N ASP A 105 1.69 -1.03 -18.50
CA ASP A 105 0.73 -2.08 -18.17
C ASP A 105 0.98 -2.60 -16.75
N GLN A 106 2.24 -2.81 -16.40
CA GLN A 106 2.66 -3.16 -15.04
C GLN A 106 2.34 -2.03 -14.05
N ASN A 107 2.57 -0.76 -14.43
CA ASN A 107 2.26 0.39 -13.58
C ASN A 107 0.75 0.50 -13.30
N THR A 108 -0.08 0.28 -14.33
CA THR A 108 -1.55 0.29 -14.19
C THR A 108 -2.01 -0.84 -13.27
N THR A 109 -1.44 -2.04 -13.44
CA THR A 109 -1.73 -3.21 -12.62
C THR A 109 -1.32 -2.98 -11.15
N ASN A 110 -0.09 -2.50 -10.92
CA ASN A 110 0.44 -2.19 -9.60
C ASN A 110 -0.42 -1.15 -8.87
N LYS A 111 -0.79 -0.05 -9.54
CA LYS A 111 -1.67 0.98 -8.98
C LYS A 111 -3.06 0.44 -8.64
N THR A 112 -3.62 -0.40 -9.51
CA THR A 112 -4.94 -0.99 -9.30
C THR A 112 -4.90 -1.92 -8.08
N ASN A 113 -3.94 -2.84 -8.02
CA ASN A 113 -3.81 -3.78 -6.90
C ASN A 113 -3.52 -3.06 -5.57
N PHE A 114 -2.67 -2.02 -5.58
CA PHE A 114 -2.42 -1.20 -4.40
C PHE A 114 -3.70 -0.50 -3.90
N ARG A 115 -4.48 0.11 -4.81
CA ARG A 115 -5.77 0.72 -4.45
C ARG A 115 -6.77 -0.31 -3.94
N SER A 116 -6.81 -1.50 -4.54
CA SER A 116 -7.65 -2.60 -4.07
C SER A 116 -7.28 -3.02 -2.65
N LEU A 117 -5.98 -3.12 -2.32
CA LEU A 117 -5.53 -3.41 -0.97
C LEU A 117 -5.96 -2.32 0.02
N ALA A 118 -5.71 -1.05 -0.29
CA ALA A 118 -6.06 0.06 0.60
C ALA A 118 -7.57 0.17 0.83
N ALA A 119 -8.37 0.06 -0.24
CA ALA A 119 -9.83 0.05 -0.13
C ALA A 119 -10.33 -1.16 0.67
N TYR A 120 -9.69 -2.32 0.53
CA TYR A 120 -10.04 -3.53 1.27
C TYR A 120 -9.77 -3.38 2.77
N LEU A 121 -8.57 -2.94 3.16
CA LEU A 121 -8.23 -2.68 4.56
C LEU A 121 -9.19 -1.66 5.19
N PHE A 122 -9.54 -0.59 4.46
CA PHE A 122 -10.45 0.44 4.93
C PHE A 122 -11.87 -0.10 5.12
N SER A 123 -12.40 -0.78 4.11
CA SER A 123 -13.77 -1.32 4.14
C SER A 123 -13.97 -2.32 5.27
N GLN A 124 -12.96 -3.13 5.56
CA GLN A 124 -13.04 -4.19 6.57
C GLN A 124 -12.53 -3.73 7.95
N GLN A 125 -12.08 -2.47 8.08
CA GLN A 125 -11.48 -1.94 9.31
C GLN A 125 -10.30 -2.78 9.80
N LEU A 126 -9.49 -3.26 8.85
CA LEU A 126 -8.34 -4.13 9.09
C LEU A 126 -7.03 -3.34 9.03
N ILE A 127 -6.00 -3.97 9.58
CA ILE A 127 -4.60 -3.56 9.42
C ILE A 127 -3.82 -4.71 8.77
N ALA A 128 -2.67 -4.37 8.19
CA ALA A 128 -1.68 -5.32 7.74
C ALA A 128 -0.38 -5.14 8.52
N VAL A 129 0.37 -6.22 8.64
CA VAL A 129 1.61 -6.26 9.43
C VAL A 129 2.74 -6.72 8.53
N ALA A 130 3.86 -6.00 8.58
CA ALA A 130 5.09 -6.34 7.90
C ALA A 130 6.20 -6.51 8.93
N ASN A 131 6.78 -7.70 9.05
CA ASN A 131 7.88 -7.91 9.99
C ASN A 131 9.21 -7.53 9.33
N TRP A 132 10.16 -7.00 10.11
CA TRP A 132 11.56 -7.00 9.66
C TRP A 132 12.10 -8.42 9.73
N ASP A 133 13.19 -8.63 8.98
CA ASP A 133 13.94 -9.88 9.06
C ASP A 133 14.49 -10.05 10.49
N SER A 134 14.41 -11.28 11.02
CA SER A 134 14.77 -11.56 12.41
C SER A 134 16.22 -11.24 12.73
N ASP A 135 17.06 -11.24 11.71
CA ASP A 135 18.50 -11.07 11.82
C ASP A 135 18.90 -9.60 12.02
N THR A 136 18.06 -8.65 11.58
CA THR A 136 18.40 -7.22 11.63
C THR A 136 17.78 -6.53 12.85
N PHE A 137 16.49 -6.77 13.12
CA PHE A 137 15.76 -6.11 14.20
C PHE A 137 14.70 -7.07 14.79
N PRO A 138 15.03 -7.85 15.84
CA PRO A 138 14.10 -8.83 16.39
C PRO A 138 12.89 -8.15 17.04
N GLY A 139 11.69 -8.55 16.60
CA GLY A 139 10.42 -8.02 17.11
C GLY A 139 9.97 -6.70 16.48
N ALA A 140 10.83 -6.08 15.67
CA ALA A 140 10.47 -4.92 14.92
C ALA A 140 9.44 -5.30 13.82
N GLY A 141 8.49 -4.42 13.54
CA GLY A 141 7.77 -4.42 12.26
C GLY A 141 7.06 -3.11 11.90
N ILE A 142 6.42 -3.07 10.73
CA ILE A 142 5.59 -1.96 10.29
C ILE A 142 4.13 -2.40 10.37
N ILE A 143 3.30 -1.61 11.05
CA ILE A 143 1.85 -1.74 10.96
C ILE A 143 1.37 -0.82 9.83
N ILE A 144 0.76 -1.43 8.82
CA ILE A 144 0.26 -0.76 7.63
C ILE A 144 -1.27 -0.66 7.73
N TYR A 145 -1.79 0.55 7.61
CA TYR A 145 -3.21 0.83 7.72
C TYR A 145 -3.66 1.86 6.67
N PRO A 146 -4.94 1.86 6.28
CA PRO A 146 -5.44 2.77 5.27
C PRO A 146 -5.55 4.19 5.81
N ALA A 147 -5.23 5.19 4.98
CA ALA A 147 -5.50 6.58 5.34
C ALA A 147 -7.01 6.86 5.31
N GLN A 148 -7.51 7.66 6.26
CA GLN A 148 -8.96 7.83 6.51
C GLN A 148 -9.77 8.39 5.33
N ASN A 149 -9.12 9.05 4.37
CA ASN A 149 -9.80 9.78 3.29
C ASN A 149 -9.29 9.43 1.88
N THR A 150 -8.44 8.40 1.74
CA THR A 150 -7.87 8.06 0.43
C THR A 150 -7.57 6.58 0.31
N SER A 151 -8.00 6.00 -0.81
CA SER A 151 -7.64 4.63 -1.20
C SER A 151 -6.33 4.57 -2.01
N ALA A 152 -5.69 5.71 -2.24
CA ALA A 152 -4.44 5.77 -3.01
C ALA A 152 -3.19 5.76 -2.13
N VAL A 153 -3.35 5.76 -0.80
CA VAL A 153 -2.27 5.92 0.17
C VAL A 153 -2.48 4.97 1.34
N LEU A 154 -1.39 4.36 1.80
CA LEU A 154 -1.34 3.60 3.04
C LEU A 154 -0.39 4.30 4.01
N VAL A 155 -0.67 4.24 5.30
CA VAL A 155 0.19 4.77 6.36
C VAL A 155 0.87 3.59 7.06
N GLY A 156 2.15 3.74 7.35
CA GLY A 156 2.95 2.78 8.10
C GLY A 156 3.41 3.36 9.42
N ALA A 157 3.03 2.74 10.53
CA ALA A 157 3.63 2.99 11.83
C ALA A 157 4.81 2.04 12.04
N ILE A 158 5.98 2.61 12.34
CA ILE A 158 7.26 1.91 12.31
C ILE A 158 7.69 1.60 13.75
N PHE A 159 8.05 0.34 14.01
CA PHE A 159 8.47 -0.13 15.33
C PHE A 159 9.91 -0.61 15.29
N PHE A 160 10.89 0.24 15.60
CA PHE A 160 12.31 -0.17 15.58
C PHE A 160 12.74 -0.95 16.82
N ASP A 161 12.35 -0.46 18.00
CA ASP A 161 12.86 -0.97 19.29
C ASP A 161 11.78 -1.64 20.15
N SER A 162 10.53 -1.61 19.69
CA SER A 162 9.37 -2.14 20.40
C SER A 162 8.65 -3.22 19.60
N GLY A 163 8.05 -4.17 20.30
CA GLY A 163 7.15 -5.14 19.68
C GLY A 163 5.82 -4.50 19.30
N PHE A 164 5.04 -5.23 18.50
CA PHE A 164 3.66 -4.84 18.21
C PHE A 164 2.78 -4.89 19.48
N PRO A 165 1.69 -4.10 19.51
CA PRO A 165 0.71 -4.20 20.57
C PRO A 165 0.09 -5.60 20.64
N ASP A 166 -0.27 -6.05 21.84
CA ASP A 166 -0.81 -7.41 22.07
C ASP A 166 -2.04 -7.73 21.21
N PHE A 167 -2.86 -6.72 20.89
CA PHE A 167 -4.05 -6.88 20.06
C PHE A 167 -3.75 -7.11 18.57
N VAL A 168 -2.52 -6.82 18.11
CA VAL A 168 -2.07 -7.01 16.71
C VAL A 168 -1.43 -8.39 16.52
N GLY A 169 -0.77 -8.90 17.57
CA GLY A 169 0.01 -10.14 17.52
C GLY A 169 -0.81 -11.41 17.70
N GLY A 170 -1.97 -11.32 18.36
CA GLY A 170 -2.93 -12.41 18.44
C GLY A 170 -2.31 -13.79 18.64
N THR A 171 -1.25 -13.91 19.46
CA THR A 171 -1.17 -15.15 20.23
C THR A 171 -2.43 -15.09 21.05
N PRO A 172 -3.45 -15.95 20.83
CA PRO A 172 -4.38 -16.21 21.91
C PRO A 172 -3.43 -16.53 23.06
N THR A 173 -3.36 -15.66 24.07
CA THR A 173 -2.77 -16.10 25.31
C THR A 173 -3.49 -17.40 25.55
N PRO A 174 -2.77 -18.55 25.68
CA PRO A 174 -3.44 -19.75 26.15
C PRO A 174 -4.21 -19.22 27.34
N ILE A 175 -5.52 -19.49 27.37
CA ILE A 175 -6.36 -19.15 28.49
C ILE A 175 -5.70 -19.93 29.62
N THR A 176 -4.70 -19.34 30.25
CA THR A 176 -4.19 -19.71 31.54
C THR A 176 -5.38 -19.28 32.34
N SER A 177 -6.31 -20.23 32.49
CA SER A 177 -7.30 -20.27 33.53
C SER A 177 -6.52 -19.99 34.79
N GLY A 178 -6.36 -18.70 35.09
CA GLY A 178 -5.71 -18.24 36.29
C GLY A 178 -6.49 -18.94 37.39
N PRO A 179 -5.81 -19.61 38.34
CA PRO A 179 -6.51 -20.18 39.46
C PRO A 179 -7.28 -19.03 40.08
N SER A 180 -8.60 -19.17 40.08
CA SER A 180 -9.47 -18.31 40.86
C SER A 180 -9.10 -18.55 42.31
N SER A 181 -8.07 -17.87 42.81
CA SER A 181 -7.85 -17.71 44.24
C SER A 181 -8.87 -16.70 44.76
N ILE A 182 -10.15 -17.03 44.54
CA ILE A 182 -11.21 -16.57 45.41
C ILE A 182 -10.91 -17.31 46.70
N MET A 183 -10.39 -16.58 47.69
CA MET A 183 -10.60 -16.97 49.09
C MET A 183 -12.11 -16.94 49.31
N GLN A 184 -12.78 -18.02 48.94
CA GLN A 184 -14.17 -18.25 49.27
C GLN A 184 -14.16 -19.00 50.60
N PRO A 185 -14.65 -18.41 51.70
CA PRO A 185 -14.79 -19.14 52.93
C PRO A 185 -15.81 -20.27 52.74
N SER A 186 -15.33 -21.48 52.98
CA SER A 186 -16.07 -22.73 53.01
C SER A 186 -17.40 -22.59 53.76
N ARG A 187 -18.51 -22.72 53.04
CA ARG A 187 -19.77 -23.23 53.61
C ARG A 187 -20.36 -24.28 52.68
N ARG A 188 -20.14 -25.53 53.11
CA ARG A 188 -20.97 -26.74 52.98
C ARG A 188 -22.20 -26.59 52.06
N SER A 189 -22.30 -27.46 51.05
CA SER A 189 -23.44 -28.38 51.00
C SER A 189 -23.13 -29.59 50.13
N LEU A 190 -23.27 -30.77 50.73
CA LEU A 190 -23.58 -32.04 50.05
C LEU A 190 -24.82 -31.82 49.18
N TYR A 191 -24.82 -32.30 47.93
CA TYR A 191 -25.73 -33.33 47.43
C TYR A 191 -25.35 -33.69 45.98
N GLU A 192 -25.05 -34.97 45.78
CA GLU A 192 -25.00 -35.64 44.48
C GLU A 192 -26.42 -35.65 43.86
N PRO A 193 -26.56 -35.65 42.53
CA PRO A 193 -26.97 -36.90 41.92
C PRO A 193 -26.32 -37.19 40.55
N ARG A 194 -25.75 -38.39 40.51
CA ARG A 194 -25.50 -39.26 39.37
C ARG A 194 -26.77 -39.54 38.57
N ILE A 195 -26.76 -39.27 37.26
CA ILE A 195 -27.59 -40.01 36.29
C ILE A 195 -26.76 -40.27 35.02
N SER A 196 -26.50 -41.55 34.79
CA SER A 196 -26.01 -42.12 33.55
C SER A 196 -27.12 -42.12 32.50
N SER A 197 -26.80 -41.89 31.22
CA SER A 197 -27.63 -42.40 30.12
C SER A 197 -26.83 -42.52 28.83
N THR A 198 -26.42 -43.75 28.55
CA THR A 198 -26.12 -44.33 27.24
C THR A 198 -27.23 -44.05 26.21
N GLY A 199 -26.84 -43.79 24.97
CA GLY A 199 -27.75 -43.74 23.83
C GLY A 199 -27.00 -43.62 22.51
N GLY A 200 -26.59 -44.75 21.94
CA GLY A 200 -26.38 -44.86 20.50
C GLY A 200 -27.72 -45.10 19.81
N TYR A 201 -27.85 -44.72 18.54
CA TYR A 201 -28.53 -45.47 17.47
C TYR A 201 -28.56 -44.64 16.16
N VAL A 202 -28.37 -45.38 15.06
CA VAL A 202 -28.83 -45.20 13.66
C VAL A 202 -28.52 -43.94 12.84
N SER A 203 -27.60 -44.13 11.88
CA SER A 203 -27.86 -44.24 10.44
C SER A 203 -29.11 -43.53 9.86
N SER A 204 -28.87 -42.58 8.95
CA SER A 204 -29.72 -42.45 7.74
C SER A 204 -28.95 -41.81 6.59
N SER A 205 -28.76 -42.61 5.54
CA SER A 205 -28.52 -42.15 4.17
C SER A 205 -29.72 -41.36 3.67
N ARG A 206 -29.49 -40.30 2.89
CA ARG A 206 -30.39 -39.94 1.78
C ARG A 206 -29.67 -39.16 0.69
N HIS A 207 -29.67 -39.80 -0.48
CA HIS A 207 -29.36 -39.27 -1.79
C HIS A 207 -30.22 -38.05 -2.14
N HIS A 208 -29.62 -37.08 -2.83
CA HIS A 208 -30.29 -36.35 -3.91
C HIS A 208 -29.26 -36.01 -5.00
N PRO A 209 -29.31 -36.67 -6.16
CA PRO A 209 -28.74 -36.14 -7.39
C PRO A 209 -29.82 -35.28 -8.06
N THR A 210 -29.60 -33.98 -8.18
CA THR A 210 -30.47 -33.15 -9.03
C THR A 210 -29.70 -32.74 -10.26
N LEU A 211 -30.20 -33.29 -11.35
CA LEU A 211 -29.85 -33.07 -12.73
C LEU A 211 -29.98 -31.59 -13.12
N LEU A 212 -29.19 -31.25 -14.14
CA LEU A 212 -29.16 -30.04 -14.98
C LEU A 212 -30.53 -29.35 -15.21
N PRO A 213 -30.48 -28.07 -15.62
CA PRO A 213 -31.07 -27.77 -16.92
C PRO A 213 -30.04 -27.19 -17.89
N SER A 214 -29.82 -27.93 -18.97
CA SER A 214 -29.38 -27.36 -20.24
C SER A 214 -30.41 -26.33 -20.70
N HIS A 215 -29.99 -25.08 -20.90
CA HIS A 215 -30.72 -24.12 -21.71
C HIS A 215 -29.87 -23.77 -22.92
N ASP A 216 -30.19 -24.47 -24.00
CA ASP A 216 -29.70 -24.20 -25.35
C ASP A 216 -30.81 -23.47 -26.13
N SER A 217 -30.43 -22.32 -26.69
CA SER A 217 -31.00 -21.60 -27.85
C SER A 217 -32.50 -21.24 -27.92
N GLY A 218 -32.74 -19.92 -27.91
CA GLY A 218 -33.95 -19.26 -28.46
C GLY A 218 -33.61 -17.82 -28.90
N PRO A 219 -33.67 -17.46 -30.20
CA PRO A 219 -33.06 -16.25 -30.74
C PRO A 219 -34.09 -15.15 -30.99
N THR A 220 -34.27 -14.20 -30.07
CA THR A 220 -34.82 -12.85 -30.34
C THR A 220 -34.77 -12.02 -29.06
N SER A 221 -33.62 -11.43 -28.75
CA SER A 221 -33.53 -10.32 -27.80
C SER A 221 -32.74 -9.19 -28.44
N PRO A 222 -33.14 -7.93 -28.27
CA PRO A 222 -32.52 -6.80 -28.93
C PRO A 222 -31.07 -6.67 -28.47
N ARG A 223 -30.20 -6.69 -29.48
CA ARG A 223 -28.75 -6.58 -29.39
C ARG A 223 -28.36 -5.21 -28.84
N GLU A 224 -28.23 -5.08 -27.53
CA GLU A 224 -27.48 -3.97 -26.94
C GLU A 224 -26.00 -4.19 -27.27
N GLN A 225 -25.51 -3.32 -28.14
CA GLN A 225 -24.13 -3.33 -28.62
C GLN A 225 -23.19 -3.01 -27.45
N PRO A 226 -22.13 -3.81 -27.21
CA PRO A 226 -20.96 -3.29 -26.52
C PRO A 226 -20.28 -2.32 -27.49
N ILE A 227 -20.43 -1.02 -27.24
CA ILE A 227 -19.60 0.00 -27.87
C ILE A 227 -18.19 -0.21 -27.34
N ALA A 228 -17.45 -1.08 -28.01
CA ALA A 228 -16.02 -0.92 -28.14
C ALA A 228 -15.77 0.38 -28.92
N ALA A 229 -14.71 1.07 -28.52
CA ALA A 229 -14.06 2.13 -29.28
C ALA A 229 -14.93 3.37 -29.60
N HIS A 230 -14.96 4.32 -28.67
CA HIS A 230 -14.78 5.72 -29.06
C HIS A 230 -13.53 6.30 -28.41
N ASN A 231 -12.42 5.97 -29.05
CA ASN A 231 -11.29 6.87 -29.16
C ASN A 231 -11.77 8.09 -29.98
N ARG A 232 -12.52 9.00 -29.35
CA ARG A 232 -12.75 10.33 -29.90
C ARG A 232 -11.88 11.28 -29.11
N HIS A 233 -10.92 11.84 -29.83
CA HIS A 233 -10.37 13.16 -29.55
C HIS A 233 -11.49 14.09 -29.09
N GLY A 234 -11.59 14.26 -27.77
CA GLY A 234 -12.21 15.42 -27.16
C GLY A 234 -11.23 16.57 -27.35
N ASP A 235 -11.20 17.07 -28.57
CA ASP A 235 -10.66 18.37 -28.93
C ASP A 235 -11.50 19.40 -28.16
N TYR A 236 -11.14 19.64 -26.88
CA TYR A 236 -11.66 20.76 -26.11
C TYR A 236 -11.06 22.04 -26.69
N ARG A 237 -11.48 22.40 -27.90
CA ARG A 237 -11.39 23.76 -28.40
C ARG A 237 -12.29 24.61 -27.53
N TYR A 238 -11.71 25.23 -26.53
CA TYR A 238 -12.24 26.46 -25.95
C TYR A 238 -12.49 27.44 -27.10
N MET A 239 -13.76 27.65 -27.44
CA MET A 239 -14.15 28.80 -28.24
C MET A 239 -13.99 30.04 -27.36
N MET A 240 -12.78 30.60 -27.32
CA MET A 240 -12.60 31.98 -26.90
C MET A 240 -13.11 32.88 -28.01
N THR A 241 -14.22 33.57 -27.74
CA THR A 241 -14.71 34.67 -28.56
C THR A 241 -13.69 35.80 -28.46
N MET A 242 -12.78 35.88 -29.43
CA MET A 242 -11.84 36.98 -29.57
C MET A 242 -12.60 38.24 -29.97
N PRO A 243 -12.43 39.37 -29.26
CA PRO A 243 -12.92 40.66 -29.74
C PRO A 243 -12.13 41.11 -30.99
N PRO A 244 -12.77 41.83 -31.93
CA PRO A 244 -12.13 42.26 -33.16
C PRO A 244 -11.07 43.32 -32.84
N HIS A 245 -9.79 42.99 -33.08
CA HIS A 245 -8.71 43.97 -33.04
C HIS A 245 -8.39 44.50 -34.45
N PRO A 246 -8.16 45.81 -34.56
CA PRO A 246 -7.96 46.49 -35.84
C PRO A 246 -6.61 46.14 -36.46
N THR A 247 -6.67 45.92 -37.77
CA THR A 247 -5.52 45.77 -38.68
C THR A 247 -4.62 47.00 -38.66
N TYR A 248 -3.39 46.82 -38.18
CA TYR A 248 -2.25 47.60 -38.63
C TYR A 248 -1.14 46.63 -39.01
N GLY A 249 -0.89 46.54 -40.32
CA GLY A 249 0.29 45.87 -40.83
C GLY A 249 1.50 46.78 -40.73
N VAL A 250 2.64 46.24 -40.31
CA VAL A 250 3.97 46.68 -40.76
C VAL A 250 4.90 45.47 -40.69
N SER A 251 5.54 45.23 -41.83
CA SER A 251 6.66 44.36 -42.15
C SER A 251 7.86 44.45 -41.18
N GLN A 252 8.46 43.31 -40.82
CA GLN A 252 9.93 43.12 -40.91
C GLN A 252 10.37 41.66 -40.71
N PRO A 253 11.36 41.17 -41.48
CA PRO A 253 11.98 39.85 -41.32
C PRO A 253 13.33 39.94 -40.58
N SER A 254 13.60 39.02 -39.65
CA SER A 254 14.94 38.75 -39.10
C SER A 254 14.98 37.29 -38.62
N THR A 255 15.54 36.40 -39.43
CA THR A 255 16.87 35.78 -39.28
C THR A 255 16.91 34.60 -38.31
N ALA A 256 17.23 33.45 -38.91
CA ALA A 256 17.49 32.17 -38.30
C ALA A 256 18.73 32.20 -37.39
N GLU A 257 18.68 31.47 -36.28
CA GLU A 257 19.88 30.92 -35.65
C GLU A 257 19.68 29.43 -35.38
N ALA A 258 20.48 28.67 -36.11
CA ALA A 258 20.65 27.24 -36.02
C ALA A 258 21.65 26.94 -34.90
N TRP A 259 21.27 26.11 -33.94
CA TRP A 259 22.19 25.52 -32.99
C TRP A 259 22.68 24.18 -33.53
N THR A 260 23.76 24.23 -34.30
CA THR A 260 24.67 23.11 -34.54
C THR A 260 26.01 23.49 -33.92
N HIS A 261 26.36 22.89 -32.78
CA HIS A 261 27.75 22.86 -32.32
C HIS A 261 28.17 21.41 -32.15
N THR A 262 28.96 20.96 -33.11
CA THR A 262 29.79 19.76 -33.09
C THR A 262 31.08 20.12 -32.34
N GLN A 263 31.52 19.30 -31.38
CA GLN A 263 32.96 19.10 -31.21
C GLN A 263 33.23 17.70 -30.64
N ALA A 264 34.11 17.02 -31.37
CA ALA A 264 34.60 15.67 -31.15
C ALA A 264 35.90 15.67 -30.32
N ASP A 265 36.26 14.46 -29.89
CA ASP A 265 37.58 13.94 -29.52
C ASP A 265 38.31 14.49 -28.30
N ASP A 266 38.47 13.62 -27.28
CA ASP A 266 39.74 12.97 -26.89
C ASP A 266 39.40 11.97 -25.76
N GLY A 267 39.84 10.71 -25.66
CA GLY A 267 41.19 10.21 -25.84
C GLY A 267 41.89 10.04 -24.48
N GLY A 268 41.74 8.89 -23.81
CA GLY A 268 42.54 8.53 -22.61
C GLY A 268 41.87 7.48 -21.71
N SER A 269 42.19 6.19 -21.81
CA SER A 269 43.37 5.50 -21.25
C SER A 269 43.30 5.21 -19.74
N HIS A 270 42.99 3.93 -19.46
CA HIS A 270 43.61 3.03 -18.48
C HIS A 270 43.54 3.27 -16.95
N SER A 271 43.58 2.10 -16.27
CA SER A 271 43.75 1.81 -14.84
C SER A 271 42.46 1.82 -14.01
N GLY A 272 42.15 0.84 -13.17
CA GLY A 272 42.81 -0.41 -12.79
C GLY A 272 41.93 -1.05 -11.71
N PHE A 273 41.78 -2.38 -11.76
CA PHE A 273 41.15 -3.16 -10.70
C PHE A 273 41.94 -3.03 -9.40
N PRO A 274 41.26 -3.07 -8.24
CA PRO A 274 41.78 -3.88 -7.14
C PRO A 274 40.83 -5.02 -6.82
N MET A 275 41.32 -6.25 -7.04
CA MET A 275 40.87 -7.45 -6.35
C MET A 275 40.97 -7.21 -4.83
N SER A 276 39.86 -7.24 -4.11
CA SER A 276 39.89 -7.38 -2.66
C SER A 276 39.91 -8.86 -2.28
N HIS A 277 40.85 -9.13 -1.38
CA HIS A 277 41.27 -10.42 -0.87
C HIS A 277 40.15 -11.20 -0.17
N ASN A 278 40.09 -12.48 -0.50
CA ASN A 278 39.41 -13.52 0.24
C ASN A 278 40.24 -13.82 1.51
N GLN A 279 39.75 -13.46 2.70
CA GLN A 279 40.31 -13.96 3.96
C GLN A 279 39.36 -14.99 4.57
N ALA A 280 39.81 -16.24 4.58
CA ALA A 280 39.28 -17.31 5.40
C ALA A 280 39.86 -17.17 6.82
N PHE A 281 39.02 -17.33 7.83
CA PHE A 281 39.44 -17.57 9.21
C PHE A 281 38.50 -18.62 9.86
N PRO A 282 39.02 -19.31 10.89
CA PRO A 282 38.81 -20.74 11.19
C PRO A 282 37.51 -21.09 11.91
#